data_AF-A0A1B8GIP7-F1
#
_entry.id   AF-A0A1B8GIP7-F1
#
_cell.length_a   1.000
_cell.length_b   1.000
_cell.length_c   1.000
_cell.angle_alpha   90.00
_cell.angle_beta   90.00
_cell.angle_gamma   90.00
#
_symmetry.space_group_name_H-M   'P 1'
#
loop_
_entity.id
_entity.type
_entity.pdbx_description
1 polymer ?
#
loop_
_entity_poly.entity_id
_entity_poly.type
_entity_poly.pdbx_seq_one_letter_code
_entity_poly.pdbx_strand_id
1 'polypeptide(L)'
;MSDQDNALALHNQARAALGVAPLQWDNNLQAAAQSWANHLAQVNSLDHDPNASAGENIALFSPASDTILGNATGLWLAEKTAYSYSIFDGSQVEAAGHYTQCVWANTTNVGIAAATSSSGTEFVVARYLPQGNVIGQYPYPQGQLPQQGFEGIFLVNATNSSGGQKCGVGWYRNALQAEGQSPDPPLEAAGVGRDWIPWEGNEQSVTFADGNVFAWNINANAQSEPDYTMVGTSHNNFRNFDVYKDNKRILYSQNGWDYRTIYYCK
;
A
#
# COMPACT_ATOMS: atom_id res chain seq x y z
N MET A 1 -25.23 12.01 -4.17
CA MET A 1 -24.13 11.34 -4.91
C MET A 1 -24.78 10.26 -5.74
N SER A 2 -24.49 10.18 -7.03
CA SER A 2 -25.00 9.07 -7.85
C SER A 2 -24.30 7.77 -7.46
N ASP A 3 -24.87 6.61 -7.79
CA ASP A 3 -24.21 5.33 -7.52
C ASP A 3 -22.91 5.16 -8.33
N GLN A 4 -22.88 5.73 -9.54
CA GLN A 4 -21.66 5.87 -10.34
C GLN A 4 -20.57 6.66 -9.61
N ASP A 5 -20.92 7.83 -9.04
CA ASP A 5 -19.96 8.64 -8.27
C ASP A 5 -19.46 7.89 -7.03
N ASN A 6 -20.34 7.14 -6.36
CA ASN A 6 -19.99 6.33 -5.20
C ASN A 6 -19.00 5.20 -5.57
N ALA A 7 -19.28 4.46 -6.64
CA ALA A 7 -18.40 3.40 -7.13
C ALA A 7 -17.02 3.94 -7.52
N LEU A 8 -16.96 5.08 -8.21
CA LEU A 8 -15.69 5.73 -8.55
C LEU A 8 -14.95 6.23 -7.29
N ALA A 9 -15.67 6.81 -6.33
CA ALA A 9 -15.10 7.27 -5.06
C ALA A 9 -14.50 6.12 -4.25
N LEU A 10 -15.16 4.96 -4.17
CA LEU A 10 -14.65 3.78 -3.50
C LEU A 10 -13.34 3.26 -4.13
N HIS A 11 -13.29 3.16 -5.45
CA HIS A 11 -12.04 2.83 -6.17
C HIS A 11 -10.94 3.82 -5.82
N ASN A 12 -11.23 5.11 -5.93
CA ASN A 12 -10.23 6.17 -5.76
C ASN A 12 -9.79 6.33 -4.31
N GLN A 13 -10.63 6.02 -3.31
CA GLN A 13 -10.23 5.96 -1.91
C GLN A 13 -9.26 4.80 -1.66
N ALA A 14 -9.54 3.62 -2.22
CA ALA A 14 -8.65 2.46 -2.08
C ALA A 14 -7.30 2.68 -2.78
N ARG A 15 -7.32 3.24 -3.99
CA ARG A 15 -6.11 3.61 -4.76
C ARG A 15 -5.33 4.71 -4.07
N ALA A 16 -6.02 5.74 -3.58
CA ALA A 16 -5.39 6.79 -2.78
C ALA A 16 -4.70 6.18 -1.58
N ALA A 17 -5.30 5.27 -0.81
CA ALA A 17 -4.65 4.61 0.33
C ALA A 17 -3.37 3.82 -0.03
N LEU A 18 -3.15 3.52 -1.31
CA LEU A 18 -1.97 2.86 -1.88
C LEU A 18 -1.13 3.81 -2.74
N GLY A 19 -1.44 5.12 -2.68
CA GLY A 19 -0.92 6.26 -3.49
C GLY A 19 -0.77 5.97 -4.97
N VAL A 20 -1.70 5.15 -5.46
CA VAL A 20 -1.97 4.94 -6.86
C VAL A 20 -2.83 6.10 -7.37
N ALA A 21 -2.54 6.60 -8.56
CA ALA A 21 -3.31 7.67 -9.20
C ALA A 21 -4.80 7.32 -9.32
N PRO A 22 -5.72 8.27 -9.14
CA PRO A 22 -7.16 8.01 -9.23
C PRO A 22 -7.56 7.56 -10.64
N LEU A 23 -8.55 6.68 -10.72
CA LEU A 23 -9.25 6.34 -11.95
C LEU A 23 -10.15 7.49 -12.39
N GLN A 24 -10.35 7.57 -13.70
CA GLN A 24 -11.36 8.41 -14.34
C GLN A 24 -12.49 7.54 -14.86
N TRP A 25 -13.72 8.04 -14.79
CA TRP A 25 -14.85 7.36 -15.41
C TRP A 25 -14.76 7.47 -16.94
N ASP A 26 -15.02 6.36 -17.64
CA ASP A 26 -15.06 6.32 -19.10
C ASP A 26 -16.40 5.76 -19.59
N ASN A 27 -17.14 6.59 -20.33
CA ASN A 27 -18.47 6.24 -20.83
C ASN A 27 -18.44 5.14 -21.92
N ASN A 28 -17.34 5.00 -22.66
CA ASN A 28 -17.19 3.90 -23.62
C ASN A 28 -16.97 2.57 -22.89
N LEU A 29 -16.17 2.57 -21.82
CA LEU A 29 -16.01 1.40 -20.95
C LEU A 29 -17.34 1.03 -20.26
N GLN A 30 -18.12 2.02 -19.83
CA GLN A 30 -19.46 1.80 -19.26
C GLN A 30 -20.41 1.19 -20.30
N ALA A 31 -20.41 1.69 -21.54
CA ALA A 31 -21.24 1.12 -22.60
C ALA A 31 -20.85 -0.34 -22.90
N ALA A 32 -19.56 -0.66 -22.94
CA ALA A 32 -19.06 -2.02 -23.10
C ALA A 32 -19.46 -2.92 -21.92
N ALA A 33 -19.34 -2.42 -20.68
CA ALA A 33 -19.81 -3.10 -19.48
C ALA A 33 -21.32 -3.38 -19.55
N GLN A 34 -22.12 -2.42 -20.03
CA GLN A 34 -23.58 -2.57 -20.15
C GLN A 34 -23.95 -3.64 -21.17
N SER A 35 -23.25 -3.70 -22.30
CA SER A 35 -23.46 -4.76 -23.30
C SER A 35 -23.25 -6.15 -22.69
N TRP A 36 -22.19 -6.33 -21.89
CA TRP A 36 -21.93 -7.61 -21.24
C TRP A 36 -22.90 -7.90 -20.09
N ALA A 37 -23.22 -6.91 -19.24
CA ALA A 37 -24.22 -7.07 -18.19
C ALA A 37 -25.58 -7.51 -18.76
N ASN A 38 -26.02 -6.92 -19.87
CA ASN A 38 -27.23 -7.33 -20.58
C ASN A 38 -27.16 -8.78 -21.07
N HIS A 39 -25.99 -9.21 -21.57
CA HIS A 39 -25.77 -10.60 -21.97
C HIS A 39 -25.90 -11.55 -20.77
N LEU A 40 -25.22 -11.26 -19.67
CA LEU A 40 -25.27 -12.06 -18.43
C LEU A 40 -26.70 -12.15 -17.88
N ALA A 41 -27.45 -11.04 -17.88
CA ALA A 41 -28.85 -11.00 -17.49
C ALA A 41 -29.75 -11.83 -18.42
N GLN A 42 -29.43 -11.88 -19.72
CA GLN A 42 -30.18 -12.66 -20.71
C GLN A 42 -29.93 -14.16 -20.57
N VAL A 43 -28.68 -14.59 -20.36
CA VAL A 43 -28.32 -16.01 -20.20
C VAL A 43 -28.46 -16.49 -18.77
N ASN A 44 -28.60 -15.56 -17.82
CA ASN A 44 -28.72 -15.80 -16.38
C ASN A 44 -27.57 -16.65 -15.82
N SER A 45 -26.34 -16.36 -16.26
CA SER A 45 -25.10 -17.01 -15.84
C SER A 45 -24.04 -15.93 -15.60
N LEU A 46 -23.16 -16.15 -14.62
CA LEU A 46 -22.04 -15.26 -14.34
C LEU A 46 -20.78 -15.84 -14.98
N ASP A 47 -20.36 -15.27 -16.11
CA ASP A 47 -19.16 -15.68 -16.84
C ASP A 47 -18.40 -14.45 -17.36
N HIS A 48 -17.07 -14.55 -17.40
CA HIS A 48 -16.23 -13.50 -17.96
C HIS A 48 -16.40 -13.36 -19.48
N ASP A 49 -16.26 -12.15 -20.01
CA ASP A 49 -16.31 -11.89 -21.45
C ASP A 49 -15.06 -12.43 -22.15
N PRO A 50 -15.18 -13.47 -23.01
CA PRO A 50 -14.02 -14.09 -23.64
C PRO A 50 -13.35 -13.19 -24.70
N ASN A 51 -14.00 -12.09 -25.11
CA ASN A 51 -13.52 -11.19 -26.16
C ASN A 51 -13.16 -9.79 -25.63
N ALA A 52 -13.12 -9.63 -24.30
CA ALA A 52 -12.76 -8.36 -23.70
C ALA A 52 -11.33 -7.93 -24.01
N SER A 53 -11.16 -6.69 -24.45
CA SER A 53 -9.84 -6.05 -24.62
C SER A 53 -9.42 -5.20 -23.42
N ALA A 54 -10.32 -5.05 -22.44
CA ALA A 54 -10.14 -4.34 -21.18
C ALA A 54 -10.22 -5.34 -20.01
N GLY A 55 -9.62 -5.00 -18.87
CA GLY A 55 -9.76 -5.79 -17.65
C GLY A 55 -11.23 -5.85 -17.21
N GLU A 56 -11.60 -6.86 -16.43
CA GLU A 56 -12.99 -7.12 -16.05
C GLU A 56 -13.11 -7.57 -14.60
N ASN A 57 -14.06 -6.98 -13.88
CA ASN A 57 -14.62 -7.56 -12.68
C ASN A 57 -16.13 -7.78 -12.89
N ILE A 58 -16.67 -8.87 -12.37
CA ILE A 58 -18.09 -9.18 -12.43
C ILE A 58 -18.64 -9.51 -11.04
N ALA A 59 -19.91 -9.24 -10.81
CA ALA A 59 -20.61 -9.59 -9.57
C ALA A 59 -22.08 -9.87 -9.85
N LEU A 60 -22.70 -10.64 -8.97
CA LEU A 60 -24.15 -10.90 -9.00
C LEU A 60 -24.77 -10.56 -7.65
N PHE A 61 -25.99 -10.04 -7.66
CA PHE A 61 -26.74 -9.67 -6.47
C PHE A 61 -28.20 -10.11 -6.57
N SER A 62 -28.80 -10.44 -5.43
CA SER A 62 -30.23 -10.71 -5.29
C SER A 62 -30.65 -10.39 -3.85
N PRO A 63 -31.51 -9.39 -3.60
CA PRO A 63 -32.25 -8.58 -4.57
C PRO A 63 -31.42 -7.47 -5.25
N ALA A 64 -31.96 -6.91 -6.33
CA ALA A 64 -31.44 -5.71 -7.00
C ALA A 64 -31.49 -4.46 -6.09
N SER A 65 -30.66 -3.45 -6.38
CA SER A 65 -30.56 -2.23 -5.57
C SER A 65 -30.19 -0.99 -6.39
N ASP A 66 -30.69 0.18 -5.99
CA ASP A 66 -30.29 1.46 -6.59
C ASP A 66 -28.82 1.84 -6.33
N THR A 67 -28.10 1.11 -5.48
CA THR A 67 -26.68 1.34 -5.15
C THR A 67 -25.76 0.19 -5.58
N ILE A 68 -26.15 -0.57 -6.61
CA ILE A 68 -25.50 -1.83 -6.95
C ILE A 68 -24.05 -1.68 -7.44
N LEU A 69 -23.70 -0.61 -8.14
CA LEU A 69 -22.34 -0.37 -8.63
C LEU A 69 -21.39 -0.13 -7.45
N GLY A 70 -21.83 0.65 -6.46
CA GLY A 70 -21.11 0.86 -5.21
C GLY A 70 -20.98 -0.44 -4.41
N ASN A 71 -22.05 -1.23 -4.31
CA ASN A 71 -22.03 -2.52 -3.61
C ASN A 71 -21.05 -3.51 -4.26
N ALA A 72 -21.07 -3.63 -5.60
CA ALA A 72 -20.13 -4.45 -6.35
C ALA A 72 -18.68 -4.01 -6.13
N THR A 73 -18.43 -2.70 -6.20
CA THR A 73 -17.10 -2.14 -5.92
C THR A 73 -16.63 -2.46 -4.51
N GLY A 74 -17.50 -2.32 -3.50
CA GLY A 74 -17.18 -2.66 -2.12
C GLY A 74 -16.86 -4.14 -1.94
N LEU A 75 -17.61 -5.03 -2.61
CA LEU A 75 -17.37 -6.47 -2.62
C LEU A 75 -15.99 -6.81 -3.20
N TRP A 76 -15.66 -6.27 -4.37
CA TRP A 76 -14.35 -6.49 -5.01
C TRP A 76 -13.20 -5.96 -4.15
N LEU A 77 -13.36 -4.78 -3.55
CA LEU A 77 -12.33 -4.21 -2.66
C LEU A 77 -12.16 -5.00 -1.36
N ALA A 78 -13.20 -5.69 -0.88
CA ALA A 78 -13.13 -6.48 0.36
C ALA A 78 -12.18 -7.68 0.24
N GLU A 79 -11.92 -8.18 -0.98
CA GLU A 79 -10.91 -9.24 -1.22
C GLU A 79 -9.49 -8.84 -0.79
N LYS A 80 -9.24 -7.55 -0.51
CA LYS A 80 -8.02 -7.09 0.16
C LYS A 80 -7.61 -7.96 1.35
N THR A 81 -8.57 -8.49 2.12
CA THR A 81 -8.27 -9.34 3.28
C THR A 81 -7.64 -10.67 2.92
N ALA A 82 -7.84 -11.16 1.70
CA ALA A 82 -7.25 -12.40 1.18
C ALA A 82 -5.97 -12.15 0.38
N TYR A 83 -5.62 -10.89 0.11
CA TYR A 83 -4.45 -10.54 -0.68
C TYR A 83 -3.22 -10.28 0.19
N SER A 84 -2.14 -11.02 -0.08
CA SER A 84 -0.79 -10.68 0.38
C SER A 84 -0.02 -10.05 -0.77
N TYR A 85 0.65 -8.93 -0.50
CA TYR A 85 1.40 -8.20 -1.53
C TYR A 85 2.43 -9.10 -2.22
N SER A 86 2.25 -9.31 -3.51
CA SER A 86 2.99 -10.25 -4.32
C SER A 86 2.85 -9.91 -5.80
N ILE A 87 3.76 -10.47 -6.61
CA ILE A 87 3.61 -10.45 -8.08
C ILE A 87 2.31 -11.18 -8.42
N PHE A 88 1.55 -10.64 -9.37
CA PHE A 88 0.41 -11.34 -9.92
C PHE A 88 0.92 -12.48 -10.82
N ASP A 89 0.77 -13.72 -10.38
CA ASP A 89 1.19 -14.93 -11.12
C ASP A 89 0.00 -15.80 -11.54
N GLY A 90 -1.22 -15.34 -11.26
CA GLY A 90 -2.46 -16.02 -11.57
C GLY A 90 -3.02 -16.82 -10.40
N SER A 91 -2.21 -17.12 -9.36
CA SER A 91 -2.71 -17.83 -8.18
C SER A 91 -3.70 -17.00 -7.36
N GLN A 92 -3.73 -15.68 -7.59
CA GLN A 92 -4.58 -14.72 -6.87
C GLN A 92 -5.95 -14.55 -7.52
N VAL A 93 -6.17 -15.06 -8.75
CA VAL A 93 -7.38 -14.79 -9.54
C VAL A 93 -8.66 -15.03 -8.74
N GLU A 94 -8.78 -16.19 -8.09
CA GLU A 94 -9.99 -16.58 -7.34
C GLU A 94 -10.16 -15.82 -6.01
N ALA A 95 -9.06 -15.49 -5.33
CA ALA A 95 -9.11 -14.98 -3.96
C ALA A 95 -9.02 -13.45 -3.86
N ALA A 96 -8.36 -12.82 -4.84
CA ALA A 96 -7.99 -11.40 -4.81
C ALA A 96 -7.89 -10.76 -6.21
N GLY A 97 -8.35 -11.44 -7.26
CA GLY A 97 -8.28 -10.96 -8.62
C GLY A 97 -9.06 -9.66 -8.80
N HIS A 98 -10.22 -9.54 -8.16
CA HIS A 98 -11.02 -8.33 -8.28
C HIS A 98 -10.39 -7.16 -7.52
N TYR A 99 -9.90 -7.39 -6.30
CA TYR A 99 -9.19 -6.35 -5.54
C TYR A 99 -7.98 -5.82 -6.32
N THR A 100 -7.10 -6.72 -6.77
CA THR A 100 -5.88 -6.32 -7.48
C THR A 100 -6.16 -5.55 -8.76
N GLN A 101 -7.23 -5.90 -9.50
CA GLN A 101 -7.70 -5.12 -10.64
C GLN A 101 -8.17 -3.71 -10.25
N CYS A 102 -8.95 -3.56 -9.17
CA CYS A 102 -9.43 -2.25 -8.70
C CYS A 102 -8.28 -1.28 -8.40
N VAL A 103 -7.19 -1.79 -7.82
CA VAL A 103 -6.04 -0.98 -7.37
C VAL A 103 -4.84 -1.03 -8.31
N TRP A 104 -5.02 -1.54 -9.53
CA TRP A 104 -3.92 -1.72 -10.47
C TRP A 104 -3.31 -0.38 -10.93
N ALA A 105 -2.02 -0.17 -10.71
CA ALA A 105 -1.38 1.14 -10.83
C ALA A 105 -1.41 1.71 -12.25
N ASN A 106 -1.29 0.85 -13.26
CA ASN A 106 -1.29 1.26 -14.66
C ASN A 106 -2.69 1.41 -15.25
N THR A 107 -3.74 0.97 -14.55
CA THR A 107 -5.13 1.23 -14.97
C THR A 107 -5.47 2.68 -14.70
N THR A 108 -6.02 3.37 -15.69
CA THR A 108 -6.35 4.81 -15.60
C THR A 108 -7.85 5.09 -15.69
N ASN A 109 -8.61 4.19 -16.31
CA ASN A 109 -10.03 4.40 -16.60
C ASN A 109 -10.87 3.20 -16.16
N VAL A 110 -12.10 3.49 -15.71
CA VAL A 110 -13.11 2.48 -15.37
C VAL A 110 -14.49 2.88 -15.89
N GLY A 111 -15.28 1.90 -16.30
CA GLY A 111 -16.72 2.06 -16.51
C GLY A 111 -17.46 0.85 -15.97
N ILE A 112 -18.56 1.08 -15.26
CA ILE A 112 -19.33 0.03 -14.58
C ILE A 112 -20.79 0.15 -14.97
N ALA A 113 -21.44 -0.99 -15.20
CA ALA A 113 -22.84 -1.07 -15.56
C ALA A 113 -23.49 -2.32 -14.94
N ALA A 114 -24.82 -2.32 -14.89
CA ALA A 114 -25.60 -3.43 -14.37
C ALA A 114 -26.81 -3.74 -15.25
N ALA A 115 -27.29 -4.97 -15.20
CA ALA A 115 -28.56 -5.38 -15.82
C ALA A 115 -29.27 -6.41 -14.96
N THR A 116 -30.59 -6.29 -14.87
CA THR A 116 -31.44 -7.22 -14.13
C THR A 116 -32.02 -8.28 -15.07
N SER A 117 -31.82 -9.54 -14.74
CA SER A 117 -32.45 -10.68 -15.42
C SER A 117 -33.96 -10.76 -15.14
N SER A 118 -34.68 -11.57 -15.92
CA SER A 118 -36.10 -11.82 -15.68
C SER A 118 -36.40 -12.49 -14.33
N SER A 119 -35.41 -13.13 -13.69
CA SER A 119 -35.54 -13.71 -12.35
C SER A 119 -35.32 -12.69 -11.23
N GLY A 120 -35.00 -11.43 -11.55
CA GLY A 120 -34.70 -10.39 -10.56
C GLY A 120 -33.25 -10.40 -10.05
N THR A 121 -32.39 -11.27 -10.60
CA THR A 121 -30.95 -11.28 -10.33
C THR A 121 -30.29 -10.14 -11.08
N GLU A 122 -29.48 -9.33 -10.40
CA GLU A 122 -28.74 -8.22 -10.99
C GLU A 122 -27.29 -8.61 -11.23
N PHE A 123 -26.82 -8.40 -12.46
CA PHE A 123 -25.46 -8.69 -12.90
C PHE A 123 -24.72 -7.38 -13.09
N VAL A 124 -23.57 -7.23 -12.45
CA VAL A 124 -22.74 -6.02 -12.51
C VAL A 124 -21.42 -6.35 -13.19
N VAL A 125 -21.00 -5.49 -14.12
CA VAL A 125 -19.75 -5.62 -14.86
C VAL A 125 -18.97 -4.31 -14.76
N ALA A 126 -17.68 -4.41 -14.47
CA ALA A 126 -16.73 -3.30 -14.59
C ALA A 126 -15.71 -3.58 -15.70
N ARG A 127 -15.32 -2.53 -16.42
CA ARG A 127 -14.26 -2.55 -17.44
C ARG A 127 -13.13 -1.61 -17.06
N TYR A 128 -11.90 -2.08 -17.17
CA TYR A 128 -10.68 -1.36 -16.74
C TYR A 128 -9.70 -1.20 -17.90
N LEU A 129 -9.24 0.02 -18.16
CA LEU A 129 -8.25 0.29 -19.22
C LEU A 129 -7.11 1.21 -18.72
N PRO A 130 -5.84 0.87 -19.01
CA PRO A 130 -5.33 -0.46 -19.38
C PRO A 130 -5.77 -1.57 -18.41
N GLN A 131 -5.79 -2.83 -18.88
CA GLN A 131 -6.14 -3.97 -18.04
C GLN A 131 -5.13 -4.15 -16.90
N GLY A 132 -5.63 -4.63 -15.76
CA GLY A 132 -4.78 -5.08 -14.65
C GLY A 132 -4.44 -6.55 -14.75
N ASN A 133 -4.01 -7.12 -13.62
CA ASN A 133 -3.77 -8.55 -13.46
C ASN A 133 -2.81 -9.14 -14.50
N VAL A 134 -1.83 -8.33 -14.91
CA VAL A 134 -0.82 -8.74 -15.89
C VAL A 134 0.18 -9.65 -15.19
N ILE A 135 0.31 -10.87 -15.72
CA ILE A 135 1.23 -11.88 -15.19
C ILE A 135 2.66 -11.33 -15.12
N GLY A 136 3.30 -11.54 -13.97
CA GLY A 136 4.67 -11.10 -13.72
C GLY A 136 4.80 -9.65 -13.27
N GLN A 137 3.69 -8.93 -13.07
CA GLN A 137 3.68 -7.56 -12.57
C GLN A 137 3.10 -7.46 -11.16
N TYR A 138 3.56 -6.48 -10.39
CA TYR A 138 2.92 -6.10 -9.14
C TYR A 138 1.69 -5.23 -9.41
N PRO A 139 0.59 -5.38 -8.65
CA PRO A 139 -0.60 -4.58 -8.85
C PRO A 139 -0.38 -3.09 -8.60
N TYR A 140 0.49 -2.75 -7.65
CA TYR A 140 0.84 -1.38 -7.32
C TYR A 140 2.26 -1.36 -6.74
N PRO A 141 2.96 -0.21 -6.76
CA PRO A 141 4.27 -0.12 -6.14
C PRO A 141 4.20 -0.46 -4.65
N GLN A 142 5.08 -1.35 -4.19
CA GLN A 142 5.34 -1.48 -2.75
C GLN A 142 5.97 -0.16 -2.28
N GLY A 143 5.24 0.62 -1.50
CA GLY A 143 5.77 1.85 -0.93
C GLY A 143 5.43 3.15 -1.67
N GLN A 144 4.28 3.22 -2.34
CA GLN A 144 3.68 4.51 -2.68
C GLN A 144 2.36 4.72 -1.93
N LEU A 145 2.27 4.54 -0.61
CA LEU A 145 1.14 5.14 0.14
C LEU A 145 1.04 6.64 -0.26
N PRO A 146 -0.17 7.23 -0.36
CA PRO A 146 -0.33 8.59 -0.87
C PRO A 146 0.51 9.52 -0.01
N GLN A 147 1.08 10.58 -0.61
CA GLN A 147 1.88 11.59 0.10
C GLN A 147 1.10 12.26 1.26
N GLN A 148 1.07 11.55 2.38
CA GLN A 148 1.05 12.04 3.74
C GLN A 148 2.06 11.16 4.48
N GLY A 149 3.31 11.60 4.40
CA GLY A 149 4.47 10.96 5.02
C GLY A 149 5.18 9.96 4.16
N PHE A 150 6.48 10.19 3.93
CA PHE A 150 7.37 9.13 3.45
C PHE A 150 7.52 8.09 4.57
N GLU A 151 7.70 6.82 4.20
CA GLU A 151 8.21 5.82 5.14
C GLU A 151 9.59 6.27 5.61
N GLY A 152 9.76 6.39 6.92
CA GLY A 152 11.00 6.88 7.53
C GLY A 152 11.58 5.85 8.47
N ILE A 153 12.89 5.70 8.41
CA ILE A 153 13.64 4.85 9.31
C ILE A 153 14.54 5.74 10.15
N PHE A 154 14.50 5.59 11.46
CA PHE A 154 15.28 6.40 12.41
C PHE A 154 16.25 5.50 13.18
N LEU A 155 17.53 5.85 13.14
CA LEU A 155 18.57 5.20 13.94
C LEU A 155 18.64 5.96 15.26
N VAL A 156 18.30 5.30 16.36
CA VAL A 156 18.07 5.95 17.65
C VAL A 156 19.00 5.43 18.74
N ASN A 157 19.42 6.33 19.62
CA ASN A 157 20.03 5.99 20.91
C ASN A 157 19.07 6.37 22.02
N ALA A 158 18.95 5.53 23.05
CA ALA A 158 18.05 5.76 24.17
C ALA A 158 18.78 5.75 25.51
N THR A 159 18.34 6.61 26.41
CA THR A 159 18.86 6.73 27.78
C THR A 159 17.72 6.73 28.79
N ASN A 160 18.00 6.29 30.02
CA ASN A 160 17.05 6.41 31.14
C ASN A 160 17.68 7.12 32.35
N SER A 161 16.84 7.48 33.33
CA SER A 161 17.26 8.18 34.56
C SER A 161 18.20 7.38 35.47
N SER A 162 18.27 6.05 35.28
CA SER A 162 19.16 5.16 36.02
C SER A 162 20.53 4.99 35.34
N GLY A 163 20.80 5.73 34.26
CA GLY A 163 22.06 5.64 33.51
C GLY A 163 22.12 4.50 32.49
N GLY A 164 21.00 3.81 32.26
CA GLY A 164 20.89 2.79 31.22
C GLY A 164 21.00 3.39 29.82
N GLN A 165 21.63 2.65 28.92
CA GLN A 165 21.82 3.03 27.51
C GLN A 165 21.40 1.87 26.62
N LYS A 166 20.79 2.18 25.49
CA LYS A 166 20.51 1.23 24.40
C LYS A 166 20.40 1.97 23.08
N CYS A 167 20.31 1.25 21.99
CA CYS A 167 20.13 1.81 20.64
C CYS A 167 19.15 0.95 19.85
N GLY A 168 18.81 1.35 18.62
CA GLY A 168 18.03 0.54 17.70
C GLY A 168 17.51 1.31 16.49
N VAL A 169 16.70 0.64 15.66
CA VAL A 169 16.23 1.18 14.37
C VAL A 169 14.70 1.24 14.34
N GLY A 170 14.13 2.44 14.45
CA GLY A 170 12.69 2.68 14.44
C GLY A 170 12.13 2.85 13.03
N TRP A 171 11.20 1.99 12.62
CA TRP A 171 10.48 2.10 11.36
C TRP A 171 9.12 2.79 11.56
N TYR A 172 8.79 3.70 10.65
CA TYR A 172 7.50 4.37 10.61
C TYR A 172 6.96 4.31 9.20
N ARG A 173 5.73 3.83 9.06
CA ARG A 173 4.97 3.87 7.80
C ARG A 173 4.80 5.32 7.33
N ASN A 174 4.74 6.26 8.26
CA ASN A 174 4.64 7.69 8.03
C ASN A 174 5.61 8.45 8.95
N ALA A 175 6.75 8.89 8.42
CA ALA A 175 7.78 9.62 9.16
C ALA A 175 7.30 10.97 9.73
N LEU A 176 6.27 11.59 9.14
CA LEU A 176 5.73 12.86 9.64
C LEU A 176 4.97 12.69 10.97
N GLN A 177 4.60 11.45 11.32
CA GLN A 177 3.95 11.12 12.58
C GLN A 177 4.92 10.54 13.61
N ALA A 178 6.22 10.44 13.29
CA ALA A 178 7.19 9.80 14.18
C ALA A 178 7.44 10.58 15.47
N GLU A 179 7.21 11.89 15.50
CA GLU A 179 7.43 12.70 16.69
C GLU A 179 6.41 12.38 17.80
N GLY A 180 6.94 12.00 18.97
CA GLY A 180 6.15 11.63 20.14
C GLY A 180 5.49 10.27 20.05
N GLN A 181 5.67 9.52 18.96
CA GLN A 181 5.06 8.21 18.75
C GLN A 181 6.10 7.10 18.78
N SER A 182 5.72 5.94 19.30
CA SER A 182 6.54 4.73 19.17
C SER A 182 6.52 4.23 17.71
N PRO A 183 7.56 3.52 17.26
CA PRO A 183 7.62 2.88 15.95
C PRO A 183 6.44 1.94 15.65
N ASP A 184 6.11 1.76 14.37
CA ASP A 184 4.96 0.96 13.91
C ASP A 184 5.20 -0.57 14.02
N PRO A 185 4.24 -1.39 14.49
CA PRO A 185 4.31 -2.86 14.46
C PRO A 185 4.12 -3.44 13.02
N PRO A 186 4.44 -4.73 12.75
CA PRO A 186 4.91 -5.79 13.69
C PRO A 186 6.37 -5.62 14.12
N LEU A 187 6.97 -4.51 13.69
CA LEU A 187 8.36 -4.18 13.78
C LEU A 187 8.56 -3.34 15.02
N GLU A 188 8.55 -3.97 16.20
CA GLU A 188 9.38 -3.39 17.26
C GLU A 188 10.77 -3.23 16.66
N ALA A 189 11.13 -1.96 16.52
CA ALA A 189 12.36 -1.45 15.96
C ALA A 189 13.51 -2.44 16.10
N ALA A 190 13.98 -3.02 14.99
CA ALA A 190 14.94 -4.12 15.07
C ALA A 190 16.19 -3.63 15.81
N GLY A 191 16.52 -4.36 16.89
CA GLY A 191 17.61 -3.99 17.78
C GLY A 191 17.31 -2.93 18.84
N VAL A 192 16.08 -2.38 18.95
CA VAL A 192 15.69 -1.53 20.10
C VAL A 192 15.75 -2.36 21.37
N GLY A 193 16.76 -2.07 22.20
CA GLY A 193 17.13 -2.94 23.33
C GLY A 193 18.55 -3.50 23.24
N ARG A 194 19.30 -3.26 22.16
CA ARG A 194 20.73 -3.59 22.11
C ARG A 194 21.56 -2.58 22.88
N ASP A 195 22.58 -3.07 23.58
CA ASP A 195 23.47 -2.24 24.39
C ASP A 195 24.21 -1.20 23.54
N TRP A 196 24.65 -1.56 22.33
CA TRP A 196 25.40 -0.66 21.43
C TRP A 196 25.43 -1.11 19.97
N ILE A 197 25.28 -0.16 19.03
CA ILE A 197 25.46 -0.34 17.58
C ILE A 197 26.36 0.82 17.11
N PRO A 198 27.53 0.54 16.49
CA PRO A 198 28.32 1.57 15.82
C PRO A 198 27.61 1.97 14.52
N TRP A 199 27.09 3.19 14.45
CA TRP A 199 26.32 3.63 13.29
C TRP A 199 27.20 3.89 12.07
N GLU A 200 28.41 4.39 12.27
CA GLU A 200 29.30 4.91 11.23
C GLU A 200 30.46 3.96 10.86
N GLY A 201 31.00 4.15 9.65
CA GLY A 201 32.32 3.64 9.24
C GLY A 201 32.34 2.22 8.70
N ASN A 202 31.25 1.46 8.83
CA ASN A 202 31.07 0.15 8.21
C ASN A 202 29.60 -0.04 7.82
N GLU A 203 29.36 -0.90 6.83
CA GLU A 203 28.01 -1.38 6.56
C GLU A 203 27.52 -2.24 7.72
N GLN A 204 26.29 -2.01 8.13
CA GLN A 204 25.62 -2.70 9.23
C GLN A 204 24.18 -3.00 8.83
N SER A 205 23.56 -3.98 9.47
CA SER A 205 22.17 -4.33 9.18
C SER A 205 21.43 -4.85 10.40
N VAL A 206 20.11 -4.75 10.34
CA VAL A 206 19.19 -5.38 11.29
C VAL A 206 18.14 -6.20 10.52
N THR A 207 17.79 -7.35 11.09
CA THR A 207 16.64 -8.14 10.63
C THR A 207 15.48 -7.88 11.55
N PHE A 208 14.38 -7.51 10.93
CA PHE A 208 13.11 -7.23 11.55
C PHE A 208 12.31 -8.50 11.88
N ALA A 209 11.31 -8.38 12.76
CA ALA A 209 10.51 -9.51 13.23
C ALA A 209 9.74 -10.24 12.11
N ASP A 210 9.41 -9.53 11.03
CA ASP A 210 8.78 -10.08 9.82
C ASP A 210 9.78 -10.68 8.82
N GLY A 211 11.08 -10.69 9.16
CA GLY A 211 12.15 -11.21 8.31
C GLY A 211 12.75 -10.18 7.34
N ASN A 212 12.23 -8.95 7.29
CA ASN A 212 12.82 -7.93 6.44
C ASN A 212 14.19 -7.49 6.94
N VAL A 213 15.14 -7.29 6.02
CA VAL A 213 16.48 -6.78 6.37
C VAL A 213 16.52 -5.31 6.02
N PHE A 214 17.05 -4.50 6.93
CA PHE A 214 17.44 -3.13 6.67
C PHE A 214 18.94 -2.96 6.93
N ALA A 215 19.66 -2.48 5.93
CA ALA A 215 21.09 -2.27 5.97
C ALA A 215 21.41 -0.79 5.70
N TRP A 216 22.47 -0.29 6.34
CA TRP A 216 22.95 1.07 6.17
C TRP A 216 24.46 1.11 6.09
N ASN A 217 24.97 2.11 5.39
CA ASN A 217 26.38 2.44 5.29
C ASN A 217 26.54 3.95 5.45
N ILE A 218 27.04 4.37 6.62
CA ILE A 218 27.18 5.77 7.02
C ILE A 218 28.66 6.14 7.06
N ASN A 219 29.00 7.28 6.48
CA ASN A 219 30.37 7.79 6.43
C ASN A 219 30.99 7.88 7.84
N ALA A 220 32.24 7.46 8.00
CA ALA A 220 32.93 7.47 9.29
C ALA A 220 32.97 8.84 9.97
N ASN A 221 32.91 9.93 9.19
CA ASN A 221 32.92 11.31 9.68
C ASN A 221 31.52 11.93 9.81
N ALA A 222 30.44 11.16 9.65
CA ALA A 222 29.07 11.69 9.58
C ALA A 222 28.67 12.58 10.78
N GLN A 223 29.14 12.29 11.99
CA GLN A 223 28.85 13.11 13.17
C GLN A 223 29.48 14.52 13.13
N SER A 224 30.52 14.72 12.32
CA SER A 224 31.16 16.02 12.13
C SER A 224 30.46 16.91 11.08
N GLU A 225 29.56 16.33 10.29
CA GLU A 225 28.81 17.06 9.26
C GLU A 225 27.73 17.95 9.88
N PRO A 226 27.25 19.00 9.20
CA PRO A 226 26.08 19.77 9.62
C PRO A 226 24.83 18.89 9.74
N ASP A 227 23.93 19.25 10.65
CA ASP A 227 22.64 18.56 10.76
C ASP A 227 21.87 18.61 9.42
N TYR A 228 21.13 17.55 9.13
CA TYR A 228 20.35 17.36 7.90
C TYR A 228 21.17 17.19 6.62
N THR A 229 22.48 17.00 6.73
CA THR A 229 23.34 16.63 5.61
C THR A 229 23.16 15.15 5.28
N MET A 230 23.15 14.81 3.98
CA MET A 230 23.22 13.41 3.53
C MET A 230 24.61 12.84 3.81
N VAL A 231 24.68 11.76 4.56
CA VAL A 231 25.92 11.20 5.14
C VAL A 231 26.11 9.71 4.84
N GLY A 232 25.25 9.12 4.03
CA GLY A 232 25.33 7.71 3.68
C GLY A 232 24.15 7.22 2.88
N THR A 233 24.11 5.91 2.66
CA THR A 233 23.06 5.21 1.93
C THR A 233 22.53 4.06 2.78
N SER A 234 21.28 3.69 2.57
CA SER A 234 20.69 2.51 3.20
C SER A 234 19.70 1.84 2.25
N HIS A 235 19.32 0.60 2.55
CA HIS A 235 18.37 -0.14 1.76
C HIS A 235 17.62 -1.17 2.60
N ASN A 236 16.43 -1.56 2.13
CA ASN A 236 15.73 -2.75 2.58
C ASN A 236 15.56 -3.72 1.41
N ASN A 237 14.73 -4.75 1.59
CA ASN A 237 14.40 -5.73 0.53
C ASN A 237 13.64 -5.13 -0.67
N PHE A 238 13.19 -3.88 -0.57
CA PHE A 238 12.26 -3.26 -1.51
C PHE A 238 12.83 -2.03 -2.21
N ARG A 239 13.65 -1.21 -1.52
CA ARG A 239 14.22 0.02 -2.07
C ARG A 239 15.46 0.52 -1.33
N ASN A 240 16.09 1.51 -1.94
CA ASN A 240 17.18 2.30 -1.36
C ASN A 240 16.63 3.58 -0.71
N PHE A 241 17.38 4.11 0.26
CA PHE A 241 17.12 5.37 0.98
C PHE A 241 18.43 6.14 1.14
N ASP A 242 18.32 7.47 1.18
CA ASP A 242 19.43 8.33 1.57
C ASP A 242 19.46 8.49 3.10
N VAL A 243 20.65 8.43 3.70
CA VAL A 243 20.81 8.60 5.15
C VAL A 243 21.22 10.03 5.46
N TYR A 244 20.53 10.66 6.40
CA TYR A 244 20.77 12.03 6.83
C TYR A 244 21.13 12.10 8.30
N LYS A 245 22.07 12.97 8.66
CA LYS A 245 22.39 13.31 10.05
C LYS A 245 21.20 14.02 10.70
N ASP A 246 20.80 13.61 11.89
CA ASP A 246 19.80 14.33 12.69
C ASP A 246 20.48 15.10 13.84
N ASN A 247 19.70 15.95 14.50
CA ASN A 247 20.14 16.88 15.52
C ASN A 247 20.07 16.31 16.96
N LYS A 248 19.92 14.99 17.14
CA LYS A 248 19.84 14.33 18.46
C LYS A 248 18.64 14.77 19.33
N ARG A 249 17.59 15.31 18.72
CA ARG A 249 16.31 15.55 19.38
C ARG A 249 15.72 14.25 19.92
N ILE A 250 14.88 14.38 20.96
CA ILE A 250 14.06 13.26 21.42
C ILE A 250 13.00 13.03 20.34
N LEU A 251 12.97 11.81 19.81
CA LEU A 251 11.96 11.37 18.87
C LEU A 251 10.69 10.95 19.63
N TYR A 252 10.85 10.11 20.66
CA TYR A 252 9.76 9.68 21.55
C TYR A 252 10.32 9.24 22.91
N SER A 253 9.44 9.14 23.90
CA SER A 253 9.75 8.61 25.23
C SER A 253 8.78 7.49 25.57
N GLN A 254 9.29 6.38 26.12
CA GLN A 254 8.46 5.22 26.46
C GLN A 254 9.06 4.47 27.65
N ASN A 255 8.23 4.12 28.63
CA ASN A 255 8.62 3.30 29.80
C ASN A 255 9.88 3.83 30.52
N GLY A 256 10.02 5.15 30.66
CA GLY A 256 11.16 5.78 31.33
C GLY A 256 12.44 5.89 30.49
N TRP A 257 12.37 5.60 29.19
CA TRP A 257 13.46 5.77 28.24
C TRP A 257 13.16 6.92 27.28
N ASP A 258 14.16 7.76 27.03
CA ASP A 258 14.13 8.81 26.02
C ASP A 258 14.92 8.36 24.79
N TYR A 259 14.28 8.25 23.64
CA TYR A 259 14.88 7.82 22.38
C TYR A 259 15.23 9.03 21.53
N ARG A 260 16.51 9.22 21.24
CA ARG A 260 17.06 10.32 20.44
C ARG A 260 17.46 9.85 19.06
N THR A 261 17.05 10.60 18.05
CA THR A 261 17.39 10.34 16.65
C THR A 261 18.83 10.75 16.35
N ILE A 262 19.64 9.82 15.86
CA ILE A 262 21.02 10.08 15.42
C ILE A 262 21.04 10.30 13.90
N TYR A 263 20.30 9.47 13.17
CA TYR A 263 20.15 9.54 11.73
C TYR A 263 18.71 9.20 11.33
N TYR A 264 18.29 9.70 10.17
CA TYR A 264 17.04 9.29 9.53
C TYR A 264 17.26 8.94 8.06
N CYS A 265 16.47 8.01 7.55
CA CYS A 265 16.53 7.53 6.17
C CYS A 265 15.22 7.84 5.45
N LYS A 266 15.30 8.36 4.22
CA LYS A 266 14.14 8.68 3.37
C LYS A 266 14.45 8.53 1.89
#